data_AF-A0A858XK04-F1
#
_entry.id   AF-A0A858XK04-F1
#
_cell.length_a   1.000
_cell.length_b   1.000
_cell.length_c   1.000
_cell.angle_alpha   90.00
_cell.angle_beta   90.00
_cell.angle_gamma   90.00
#
_symmetry.space_group_name_H-M   'P 1'
#
loop_
_entity.id
_entity.type
_entity.pdbx_description
1 polymer ?
#
loop_
_entity_poly.entity_id
_entity_poly.type
_entity_poly.pdbx_seq_one_letter_code
_entity_poly.pdbx_strand_id
1 'polypeptide(L)'
;MTDNEYSKTREAAAEALIHWAKTGWQQFTMRDAVNNYLEASGANRPSIGGEEAILARRKIAANRLAIDCIYALSKEELSKVDRELDEIVGDMPRQDIGRTR
;
A
#
# COMPACT_ATOMS: atom_id res chain seq x y z
N MET A 1 -3.77 16.61 6.79
CA MET A 1 -4.48 15.54 6.07
C MET A 1 -5.77 15.28 6.81
N THR A 2 -6.87 15.29 6.08
CA THR A 2 -8.20 15.09 6.69
C THR A 2 -8.53 13.60 6.69
N ASP A 3 -9.27 13.12 7.69
CA ASP A 3 -9.76 11.73 7.74
C ASP A 3 -10.49 11.30 6.45
N ASN A 4 -11.03 12.27 5.72
CA ASN A 4 -11.71 12.09 4.43
C ASN A 4 -10.75 11.64 3.31
N GLU A 5 -9.54 12.21 3.22
CA GLU A 5 -8.56 11.84 2.18
C GLU A 5 -7.99 10.44 2.43
N TYR A 6 -7.72 10.11 3.69
CA TYR A 6 -7.30 8.78 4.10
C TYR A 6 -8.36 7.73 3.78
N SER A 7 -9.62 7.99 4.12
CA SER A 7 -10.72 7.04 3.88
C SER A 7 -10.95 6.78 2.39
N LYS A 8 -10.93 7.84 1.57
CA LYS A 8 -11.10 7.73 0.11
C LYS A 8 -9.96 6.95 -0.56
N THR A 9 -8.72 7.23 -0.17
CA THR A 9 -7.56 6.52 -0.75
C THR A 9 -7.55 5.05 -0.34
N ARG A 10 -7.97 4.73 0.89
CA ARG A 10 -8.11 3.34 1.36
C ARG A 10 -9.17 2.56 0.59
N GLU A 11 -10.35 3.14 0.39
CA GLU A 11 -11.43 2.53 -0.39
C GLU A 11 -10.99 2.27 -1.84
N ALA A 12 -10.43 3.28 -2.51
CA ALA A 12 -9.94 3.16 -3.88
C ALA A 12 -8.84 2.08 -4.02
N ALA A 13 -7.91 2.00 -3.05
CA ALA A 13 -6.88 0.99 -3.04
C ALA A 13 -7.45 -0.43 -2.87
N ALA A 14 -8.42 -0.62 -1.97
CA ALA A 14 -9.08 -1.90 -1.76
C ALA A 14 -9.86 -2.35 -3.00
N GLU A 15 -10.63 -1.45 -3.63
CA GLU A 15 -11.35 -1.74 -4.87
C GLU A 15 -10.41 -2.13 -6.02
N ALA A 16 -9.31 -1.39 -6.17
CA ALA A 16 -8.31 -1.68 -7.21
C ALA A 16 -7.61 -3.03 -6.98
N LEU A 17 -7.29 -3.37 -5.72
CA LEU A 17 -6.75 -4.68 -5.35
C LEU A 17 -7.73 -5.81 -5.69
N ILE A 18 -9.01 -5.64 -5.33
CA ILE A 18 -10.04 -6.64 -5.62
C ILE A 18 -10.21 -6.83 -7.13
N HIS A 19 -10.25 -5.73 -7.89
CA HIS A 19 -10.38 -5.79 -9.35
C HIS A 19 -9.18 -6.50 -9.99
N TRP A 20 -7.96 -6.11 -9.61
CA TRP A 20 -6.75 -6.71 -10.13
C TRP A 20 -6.64 -8.19 -9.75
N ALA A 21 -6.95 -8.57 -8.51
CA ALA A 21 -6.84 -9.96 -8.06
C ALA A 21 -7.77 -10.91 -8.83
N LYS A 22 -9.00 -10.45 -9.13
CA LYS A 22 -10.01 -11.23 -9.86
C LYS A 22 -9.72 -11.33 -11.35
N THR A 23 -9.25 -10.25 -11.95
CA THR A 23 -9.15 -10.14 -13.41
C THR A 23 -7.73 -10.37 -13.92
N GLY A 24 -6.72 -9.96 -13.16
CA GLY A 24 -5.33 -9.83 -13.58
C GLY A 24 -5.01 -8.52 -14.32
N TRP A 25 -5.97 -7.60 -14.49
CA TRP A 25 -5.81 -6.37 -15.27
C TRP A 25 -5.50 -5.17 -14.38
N GLN A 26 -5.00 -4.08 -15.00
CA GLN A 26 -4.76 -2.80 -14.34
C GLN A 26 -3.77 -2.84 -13.16
N GLN A 27 -2.76 -3.72 -13.23
CA GLN A 27 -1.74 -3.83 -12.18
C GLN A 27 -1.08 -2.49 -11.85
N PHE A 28 -0.70 -1.70 -12.87
CA PHE A 28 -0.09 -0.38 -12.66
C PHE A 28 -1.04 0.58 -11.91
N THR A 29 -2.30 0.67 -12.33
CA THR A 29 -3.31 1.50 -11.67
C THR A 29 -3.57 1.06 -10.23
N MET A 30 -3.59 -0.26 -9.99
CA MET A 30 -3.69 -0.81 -8.63
C MET A 30 -2.49 -0.42 -7.78
N ARG A 31 -1.25 -0.58 -8.28
CA ARG A 31 -0.03 -0.18 -7.55
C ARG A 31 -0.03 1.31 -7.23
N ASP A 32 -0.46 2.16 -8.16
CA ASP A 32 -0.60 3.61 -7.93
C ASP A 32 -1.64 3.91 -6.83
N ALA A 33 -2.79 3.24 -6.84
CA ALA A 33 -3.82 3.40 -5.81
C ALA A 33 -3.30 3.00 -4.41
N VAL A 34 -2.59 1.87 -4.32
CA VAL A 34 -1.96 1.42 -3.07
C VAL A 34 -0.91 2.41 -2.61
N ASN A 35 -0.02 2.89 -3.49
CA ASN A 35 0.99 3.89 -3.13
C ASN A 35 0.40 5.21 -2.64
N ASN A 36 -0.67 5.70 -3.28
CA ASN A 36 -1.40 6.89 -2.81
C ASN A 36 -1.98 6.69 -1.40
N TYR A 37 -2.52 5.51 -1.11
CA TYR A 37 -2.96 5.17 0.24
C TYR A 37 -1.78 5.09 1.23
N LEU A 38 -0.63 4.54 0.86
CA LEU A 38 0.55 4.49 1.73
C LEU A 38 1.05 5.90 2.07
N GLU A 39 1.05 6.83 1.12
CA GLU A 39 1.33 8.24 1.37
C GLU A 39 0.29 8.87 2.31
N ALA A 40 -1.00 8.64 2.04
CA ALA A 40 -2.10 9.13 2.87
C ALA A 40 -2.07 8.53 4.30
N SER A 41 -1.62 7.29 4.48
CA SER A 41 -1.46 6.71 5.81
C SER A 41 -0.32 7.35 6.61
N GLY A 42 0.55 8.13 5.95
CA GLY A 42 1.77 8.67 6.54
C GLY A 42 2.87 7.61 6.73
N ALA A 43 2.74 6.43 6.12
CA ALA A 43 3.71 5.35 6.27
C ALA A 43 5.12 5.78 5.84
N ASN A 44 5.23 6.65 4.84
CA ASN A 44 6.48 7.12 4.25
C ASN A 44 7.10 8.33 4.97
N ARG A 45 6.46 8.84 6.04
CA ARG A 45 7.03 9.94 6.81
C ARG A 45 8.35 9.53 7.47
N PRO A 46 9.38 10.40 7.48
CA PRO A 46 10.61 10.14 8.21
C PRO A 46 10.35 9.84 9.69
N SER A 47 11.15 8.95 10.26
CA SER A 47 11.03 8.49 11.64
C SER A 47 12.41 8.24 12.23
N ILE A 48 12.53 8.30 13.56
CA ILE A 48 13.78 8.05 14.30
C ILE A 48 14.36 6.67 13.96
N GLY A 49 13.52 5.68 13.66
CA GLY A 49 13.96 4.34 13.25
C GLY A 49 14.35 4.20 11.77
N GLY A 50 14.47 5.29 11.02
CA GLY A 50 14.91 5.29 9.62
C GLY A 50 14.01 4.46 8.69
N GLU A 51 14.64 3.77 7.74
CA GLU A 51 13.99 2.94 6.72
C GLU A 51 13.19 1.77 7.32
N GLU A 52 13.72 1.10 8.34
CA GLU A 52 13.03 -0.02 9.02
C GLU A 52 11.70 0.41 9.62
N ALA A 53 11.64 1.61 10.21
CA ALA A 53 10.40 2.15 10.74
C ALA A 53 9.41 2.51 9.62
N ILE A 54 9.88 2.95 8.45
CA ILE A 54 9.06 3.18 7.27
C ILE A 54 8.48 1.86 6.76
N LEU A 55 9.32 0.84 6.59
CA LEU A 55 8.92 -0.51 6.16
C LEU A 55 7.86 -1.10 7.10
N ALA A 56 8.08 -1.02 8.42
CA ALA A 56 7.11 -1.49 9.40
C ALA A 56 5.76 -0.79 9.27
N ARG A 57 5.74 0.54 9.11
CA ARG A 57 4.48 1.28 8.91
C ARG A 57 3.80 0.93 7.58
N ARG A 58 4.56 0.80 6.50
CA ARG A 58 4.04 0.37 5.18
C ARG A 58 3.41 -1.01 5.30
N LYS A 59 4.05 -1.97 5.98
CA LYS A 59 3.51 -3.31 6.22
C LYS A 59 2.20 -3.27 7.03
N ILE A 60 2.12 -2.45 8.08
CA ILE A 60 0.88 -2.27 8.86
C ILE A 60 -0.25 -1.73 7.96
N ALA A 61 0.04 -0.70 7.15
CA ALA A 61 -0.94 -0.09 6.25
C ALA A 61 -1.38 -1.08 5.16
N ALA A 62 -0.46 -1.83 4.57
CA ALA A 62 -0.75 -2.86 3.57
C ALA A 62 -1.59 -4.01 4.15
N ASN A 63 -1.25 -4.51 5.34
CA ASN A 63 -2.06 -5.53 6.03
C ASN A 63 -3.50 -5.05 6.28
N ARG A 64 -3.69 -3.74 6.51
CA ARG A 64 -5.03 -3.16 6.65
C ARG A 64 -5.84 -3.29 5.35
N LEU A 65 -5.22 -3.07 4.19
CA LEU A 65 -5.85 -3.28 2.88
C LEU A 65 -6.16 -4.76 2.62
N ALA A 66 -5.22 -5.66 2.95
CA ALA A 66 -5.45 -7.10 2.79
C ALA A 66 -6.70 -7.55 3.55
N ILE A 67 -6.90 -7.07 4.79
CA ILE A 67 -8.11 -7.30 5.59
C ILE A 67 -9.37 -6.79 4.88
N ASP A 68 -9.30 -5.60 4.28
CA ASP A 68 -10.42 -5.02 3.56
C ASP A 68 -10.82 -5.82 2.32
N CYS A 69 -9.91 -6.62 1.76
CA CYS A 69 -10.20 -7.47 0.60
C CYS A 69 -10.79 -8.85 0.95
N ILE A 70 -10.69 -9.32 2.21
CA ILE A 70 -11.03 -10.71 2.61
C ILE A 70 -12.46 -11.10 2.25
N TYR A 71 -13.41 -10.19 2.40
CA TYR A 71 -14.83 -10.50 2.14
C TYR A 71 -15.13 -10.75 0.65
N ALA A 72 -14.26 -10.28 -0.25
CA ALA A 72 -14.53 -10.21 -1.68
C ALA A 72 -13.72 -11.21 -2.52
N LEU A 73 -12.69 -11.84 -1.92
CA LEU A 73 -11.66 -12.62 -2.63
C LEU A 73 -11.61 -14.07 -2.15
N SER A 74 -11.26 -14.98 -3.07
CA SER A 74 -10.92 -16.36 -2.73
C SER A 74 -9.56 -16.45 -2.03
N LYS A 75 -9.24 -17.64 -1.49
CA LYS A 75 -7.94 -17.88 -0.85
C LYS A 75 -6.77 -17.67 -1.84
N GLU A 76 -6.94 -18.12 -3.08
CA GLU A 76 -5.93 -17.99 -4.13
C GLU A 76 -5.76 -16.52 -4.57
N GLU A 77 -6.86 -15.77 -4.65
CA GLU A 77 -6.83 -14.34 -4.96
C GLU A 77 -6.19 -13.53 -3.83
N LEU A 78 -6.51 -13.84 -2.57
CA LEU A 78 -5.87 -13.22 -1.40
C LEU A 78 -4.37 -13.50 -1.36
N SER A 79 -3.95 -14.74 -1.65
CA SER A 79 -2.53 -15.08 -1.71
C SER A 79 -1.78 -14.28 -2.79
N LYS A 80 -2.44 -13.91 -3.90
CA LYS A 80 -1.85 -13.01 -4.90
C LYS A 80 -1.74 -11.58 -4.37
N VAL A 81 -2.78 -11.09 -3.70
CA VAL A 81 -2.78 -9.77 -3.05
C VAL A 81 -1.67 -9.66 -2.03
N ASP A 82 -1.51 -10.64 -1.15
CA ASP A 82 -0.46 -10.64 -0.11
C ASP A 82 0.94 -10.53 -0.71
N ARG A 83 1.22 -11.30 -1.78
CA ARG A 83 2.52 -11.25 -2.46
C ARG A 83 2.79 -9.89 -3.10
N GLU A 84 1.81 -9.34 -3.80
CA GLU A 84 1.94 -8.04 -4.47
C GLU A 84 2.10 -6.90 -3.46
N LEU A 85 1.35 -6.94 -2.35
CA LEU A 85 1.49 -5.99 -1.26
C LEU A 85 2.89 -6.05 -0.63
N ASP A 86 3.48 -7.24 -0.49
CA ASP A 86 4.86 -7.39 0.00
C ASP A 86 5.88 -6.76 -0.95
N GLU A 87 5.69 -6.93 -2.25
CA GLU A 87 6.52 -6.26 -3.26
C GLU A 87 6.37 -4.73 -3.20
N ILE A 88 5.14 -4.21 -3.07
CA ILE A 88 4.90 -2.77 -2.93
C ILE A 88 5.52 -2.23 -1.64
N VAL A 89 5.38 -2.95 -0.53
CA VAL A 89 5.97 -2.53 0.75
C VAL A 89 7.48 -2.39 0.65
N GLY A 90 8.16 -3.34 -0.02
CA GLY A 90 9.60 -3.34 -0.24
C GLY A 90 10.08 -2.31 -1.28
N ASP A 91 9.21 -1.89 -2.20
CA ASP A 91 9.47 -0.83 -3.19
C ASP A 91 9.38 0.57 -2.54
N MET A 92 10.32 0.84 -1.64
CA MET A 92 10.39 2.11 -0.91
C MET A 92 10.87 3.23 -1.85
N PRO A 93 10.20 4.40 -1.85
CA PRO A 93 10.73 5.56 -2.58
C PRO A 93 12.11 5.89 -2.01
N ARG A 94 13.12 5.93 -2.89
CA ARG A 94 14.48 6.33 -2.52
C ARG A 94 14.39 7.63 -1.74
N GLN A 95 14.72 7.58 -0.45
CA GLN A 95 14.85 8.78 0.34
C GLN A 95 16.06 9.51 -0.26
N ASP A 96 15.82 10.62 -0.99
CA ASP A 96 16.88 11.58 -1.30
C ASP A 96 17.29 12.19 0.05
N ILE A 97 18.13 11.47 0.78
CA ILE A 97 18.84 11.99 1.93
C ILE A 97 19.69 13.11 1.36
N GLY A 98 19.23 14.35 1.57
CA GLY A 98 19.79 15.54 0.97
C GLY A 98 21.31 15.48 0.98
N ARG A 99 21.90 15.41 -0.22
CA ARG A 99 23.31 15.76 -0.42
C ARG A 99 23.45 17.21 0.01
N THR A 100 23.77 17.43 1.28
CA THR A 100 24.34 18.68 1.76
C THR A 100 25.68 18.82 1.05
N ARG A 101 25.74 19.74 0.08
CA ARG A 101 27.00 20.32 -0.41
C ARG A 101 27.04 21.76 0.06
#